data_AF-A0A7G1IVF2-F1
#
_entry.id   AF-A0A7G1IVF2-F1
#
_cell.length_a   1.000
_cell.length_b   1.000
_cell.length_c   1.000
_cell.angle_alpha   90.00
_cell.angle_beta   90.00
_cell.angle_gamma   90.00
#
_symmetry.space_group_name_H-M   'P 1'
#
loop_
_entity.id
_entity.type
_entity.pdbx_description
1 polymer ?
#
loop_
_entity_poly.entity_id
_entity_poly.type
_entity_poly.pdbx_seq_one_letter_code
_entity_poly.pdbx_strand_id
1 'polypeptide(L)'
;MGLKRIRIEILPVTVGLPFGLTVFFPANMPLPAKIVYQVLDPIDVAAQFGKDAEPAEVDARVRSVMQAALDKLGHQRRVPVLG
;
A
#
# COMPACT_ATOMS: atom_id res chain seq x y z
N MET A 1 -3.59 -1.52 -46.55
CA MET A 1 -3.76 -3.00 -46.55
C MET A 1 -2.92 -3.61 -45.43
N GLY A 2 -3.25 -3.39 -44.15
CA GLY A 2 -2.40 -3.86 -43.03
C GLY A 2 -3.11 -3.93 -41.69
N LEU A 3 -4.07 -3.04 -41.45
CA LEU A 3 -4.88 -3.00 -40.22
C LEU A 3 -5.84 -4.19 -40.06
N LYS A 4 -6.35 -4.78 -41.16
CA LYS A 4 -7.25 -5.95 -41.12
C LYS A 4 -6.56 -7.23 -40.62
N ARG A 5 -5.23 -7.34 -40.73
CA ARG A 5 -4.49 -8.53 -40.26
C ARG A 5 -4.34 -8.58 -38.74
N ILE A 6 -4.53 -7.45 -38.05
CA ILE A 6 -4.39 -7.32 -36.59
C ILE A 6 -5.77 -7.38 -35.89
N ARG A 7 -6.88 -7.59 -36.62
CA ARG A 7 -8.25 -7.78 -36.05
C ARG A 7 -8.61 -6.72 -34.98
N ILE A 8 -8.18 -5.48 -35.18
CA ILE A 8 -8.45 -4.34 -34.29
C ILE A 8 -9.97 -4.06 -34.17
N GLU A 9 -10.76 -4.46 -35.18
CA GLU A 9 -12.23 -4.35 -35.23
C GLU A 9 -12.97 -5.17 -34.14
N ILE A 10 -12.30 -6.14 -33.50
CA ILE A 10 -12.90 -7.04 -32.49
C ILE A 10 -12.24 -6.87 -31.12
N LEU A 11 -11.48 -5.78 -30.92
CA LEU A 11 -10.83 -5.55 -29.63
C LEU A 11 -11.89 -5.32 -28.56
N PRO A 12 -11.92 -6.16 -27.51
CA PRO A 12 -12.90 -6.03 -26.45
C PRO A 12 -12.64 -4.72 -25.71
N VAL A 13 -13.54 -3.76 -25.89
CA VAL A 13 -13.59 -2.56 -25.06
C VAL A 13 -14.01 -3.00 -23.66
N THR A 14 -13.04 -3.05 -22.75
CA THR A 14 -13.23 -3.58 -21.41
C THR A 14 -13.22 -2.41 -20.43
N VAL A 15 -14.27 -2.26 -19.62
CA VAL A 15 -14.30 -1.25 -18.54
C VAL A 15 -13.88 -1.93 -17.25
N GLY A 16 -12.69 -1.59 -16.74
CA GLY A 16 -12.14 -2.16 -15.51
C GLY A 16 -11.69 -1.07 -14.55
N LEU A 17 -12.18 -1.10 -13.30
CA LEU A 17 -11.60 -0.30 -12.22
C LEU A 17 -10.21 -0.87 -11.88
N PRO A 18 -9.17 -0.06 -11.66
CA PRO A 18 -9.21 1.39 -11.40
C PRO A 18 -8.97 2.32 -12.63
N PHE A 19 -8.78 1.79 -13.85
CA PHE A 19 -8.30 2.59 -15.00
C PHE A 19 -9.34 2.89 -16.10
N GLY A 20 -10.58 2.42 -15.98
CA GLY A 20 -11.65 2.73 -16.93
C GLY A 20 -11.61 1.89 -18.21
N LEU A 21 -11.83 2.53 -19.36
CA LEU A 21 -11.98 1.88 -20.67
C LEU A 21 -10.62 1.46 -21.24
N THR A 22 -10.31 0.16 -21.30
CA THR A 22 -9.10 -0.38 -21.93
C THR A 22 -9.42 -1.21 -23.17
N VAL A 23 -8.64 -1.01 -24.23
CA VAL A 23 -8.90 -1.58 -25.58
C VAL A 23 -7.89 -2.68 -25.94
N PHE A 24 -6.94 -3.02 -25.05
CA PHE A 24 -5.83 -3.93 -25.41
C PHE A 24 -5.18 -4.69 -24.25
N PHE A 25 -5.24 -4.20 -23.00
CA PHE A 25 -4.65 -4.88 -21.85
C PHE A 25 -5.68 -4.99 -20.71
N PRO A 26 -5.78 -6.15 -20.03
CA PRO A 26 -6.53 -6.24 -18.78
C PRO A 26 -5.90 -5.25 -17.80
N ALA A 27 -6.66 -4.23 -17.44
CA ALA A 27 -6.25 -3.13 -16.56
C ALA A 27 -6.08 -3.56 -15.09
N ASN A 28 -5.96 -4.86 -14.86
CA ASN A 28 -5.91 -5.53 -13.57
C ASN A 28 -4.46 -5.75 -13.13
N MET A 29 -3.47 -5.19 -13.86
CA MET A 29 -2.08 -5.28 -13.45
C MET A 29 -1.96 -4.54 -12.12
N PRO A 30 -1.62 -5.23 -11.01
CA PRO A 30 -1.46 -4.56 -9.73
C PRO A 30 -0.45 -3.44 -9.93
N LEU A 31 -0.84 -2.22 -9.55
CA LEU A 31 0.06 -1.08 -9.60
C LEU A 31 1.38 -1.48 -8.91
N PRO A 32 2.55 -1.13 -9.47
CA PRO A 32 3.83 -1.43 -8.85
C PRO A 32 3.89 -0.84 -7.44
N ALA A 33 3.56 -1.65 -6.43
CA ALA A 33 3.52 -1.22 -5.05
C ALA A 33 4.89 -1.48 -4.42
N LYS A 34 5.66 -0.42 -4.20
CA LYS A 34 6.96 -0.51 -3.52
C LYS A 34 6.72 -0.71 -2.02
N ILE A 35 7.06 -1.88 -1.49
CA ILE A 35 7.02 -2.15 -0.04
C ILE A 35 8.21 -1.45 0.62
N VAL A 36 7.93 -0.62 1.62
CA VAL A 36 8.94 0.05 2.45
C VAL A 36 8.68 -0.34 3.89
N TYR A 37 9.73 -0.66 4.62
CA TYR A 37 9.67 -0.98 6.04
C TYR A 37 10.62 -0.05 6.81
N GLN A 38 10.29 0.15 8.08
CA GLN A 38 11.12 0.91 9.01
C GLN A 38 11.20 0.14 10.33
N VAL A 39 12.39 0.09 10.91
CA VAL A 39 12.61 -0.41 12.26
C VAL A 39 12.58 0.78 13.21
N LEU A 40 11.78 0.69 14.27
CA LEU A 40 11.65 1.73 15.29
C LEU A 40 12.59 1.47 16.46
N ASP A 41 12.82 2.51 17.25
CA ASP A 41 13.58 2.39 18.48
C ASP A 41 12.90 1.40 19.45
N PRO A 42 13.67 0.60 20.21
CA PRO A 42 13.12 -0.33 21.18
C PRO A 42 12.24 0.37 22.23
N ILE A 43 11.14 -0.26 22.61
CA ILE A 43 10.28 0.20 23.70
C ILE A 43 10.70 -0.52 24.97
N ASP A 44 11.23 0.22 25.95
CA ASP A 44 11.47 -0.29 27.29
C ASP A 44 10.17 -0.29 28.10
N VAL A 45 9.54 -1.46 28.19
CA VAL A 45 8.26 -1.65 28.88
C VAL A 45 8.41 -1.47 30.38
N ALA A 46 9.50 -1.96 30.97
CA ALA A 46 9.73 -1.89 32.41
C ALA A 46 9.96 -0.46 32.89
N ALA A 47 10.66 0.35 32.09
CA ALA A 47 10.87 1.77 32.36
C ALA A 47 9.61 2.62 32.18
N GLN A 48 8.72 2.27 31.24
CA GLN A 48 7.51 3.06 30.95
C GLN A 48 6.30 2.69 31.81
N PHE A 49 6.09 1.40 32.09
CA PHE A 49 4.88 0.89 32.74
C PHE A 49 5.14 0.27 34.11
N GLY A 50 6.41 0.05 34.49
CA GLY A 50 6.76 -0.62 35.74
C GLY A 50 6.72 -2.15 35.65
N LYS A 51 6.89 -2.82 36.81
CA LYS A 51 7.03 -4.28 36.87
C LYS A 51 5.72 -5.05 36.65
N ASP A 52 4.58 -4.44 36.96
CA ASP A 52 3.25 -5.05 36.88
C ASP A 52 2.42 -4.38 35.77
N ALA A 53 3.04 -4.19 34.60
CA ALA A 53 2.40 -3.56 33.45
C ALA A 53 1.24 -4.42 32.94
N GLU A 54 0.07 -3.81 32.76
CA GLU A 54 -1.10 -4.49 32.20
C GLU A 54 -0.87 -4.76 30.70
N PRO A 55 -0.97 -6.01 30.20
CA PRO A 55 -0.65 -6.34 28.81
C PRO A 55 -1.46 -5.55 27.77
N ALA A 56 -2.72 -5.22 28.09
CA ALA A 56 -3.59 -4.43 27.21
C ALA A 56 -3.09 -2.99 27.03
N GLU A 57 -2.52 -2.40 28.09
CA GLU A 57 -1.96 -1.05 28.05
C GLU A 57 -0.67 -1.02 27.21
N VAL A 58 0.17 -2.04 27.37
CA VAL A 58 1.40 -2.21 26.58
C VAL A 58 1.09 -2.38 25.09
N ASP A 59 0.13 -3.25 24.72
CA ASP A 59 -0.29 -3.41 23.32
C ASP A 59 -0.82 -2.10 22.74
N ALA A 60 -1.67 -1.38 23.48
CA ALA A 60 -2.21 -0.11 23.04
C ALA A 60 -1.10 0.91 22.76
N ARG A 61 -0.07 0.97 23.61
CA ARG A 61 1.10 1.83 23.40
C ARG A 61 1.91 1.42 22.17
N VAL A 62 2.27 0.14 22.07
CA VAL A 62 3.06 -0.37 20.94
C VAL A 62 2.33 -0.10 19.63
N ARG A 63 1.03 -0.40 19.58
CA ARG A 63 0.16 -0.16 18.42
C ARG A 63 0.09 1.32 18.06
N SER A 64 -0.05 2.21 19.05
CA SER A 64 -0.06 3.66 18.82
C SER A 64 1.26 4.16 18.21
N VAL A 65 2.40 3.69 18.72
CA VAL A 65 3.73 4.05 18.22
C VAL A 65 3.93 3.55 16.78
N MET A 66 3.56 2.29 16.50
CA MET A 66 3.63 1.73 15.15
C MET A 66 2.71 2.49 14.18
N GLN A 67 1.49 2.84 14.61
CA GLN A 67 0.54 3.57 13.77
C GLN A 67 1.07 4.97 13.42
N ALA A 68 1.61 5.71 14.39
CA ALA A 68 2.20 7.02 14.13
C ALA A 68 3.37 6.95 13.12
N ALA A 69 4.18 5.90 13.18
CA ALA A 69 5.23 5.66 12.20
C ALA A 69 4.68 5.33 10.81
N LEU A 70 3.64 4.50 10.72
CA LEU A 70 2.95 4.20 9.46
C LEU A 70 2.32 5.45 8.84
N ASP A 71 1.71 6.30 9.65
CA ASP A 71 1.12 7.55 9.19
C ASP A 71 2.22 8.45 8.60
N LYS A 72 3.37 8.58 9.29
CA LYS A 72 4.52 9.33 8.78
C LYS A 72 5.07 8.76 7.47
N LEU A 73 5.22 7.44 7.36
CA LEU A 73 5.64 6.77 6.12
C LEU A 73 4.64 7.01 4.98
N GLY A 74 3.34 7.00 5.29
CA GLY A 74 2.27 7.34 4.34
C GLY A 74 2.38 8.77 3.84
N HIS A 75 2.63 9.74 4.73
CA HIS A 75 2.76 11.16 4.38
C HIS A 75 4.00 11.46 3.53
N GLN A 76 5.08 10.69 3.67
CA GLN A 76 6.26 10.82 2.82
C GLN A 76 5.98 10.45 1.34
N ARG A 77 4.89 9.71 1.08
CA ARG A 77 4.50 9.27 -0.26
C ARG A 77 3.39 10.14 -0.81
N ARG A 78 3.72 10.98 -1.82
CA ARG A 78 2.72 11.82 -2.51
C ARG A 78 1.88 11.06 -3.55
N VAL A 79 2.41 10.01 -4.17
CA VAL A 79 1.70 9.19 -5.15
C VAL A 79 2.09 7.71 -5.04
N PRO A 80 1.18 6.75 -5.27
CA PRO A 80 1.44 5.31 -5.06
C PRO A 80 2.58 4.72 -5.92
N VAL A 81 2.94 5.40 -7.01
CA VAL A 81 3.87 4.89 -8.04
C VAL A 81 5.20 5.66 -8.11
N LEU A 82 5.27 6.91 -7.62
CA LEU A 82 6.47 7.77 -7.75
C LEU A 82 7.07 8.19 -6.39
N GLY A 83 7.00 7.33 -5.36
CA GLY A 83 7.54 7.56 -4.01
C GLY A 83 8.35 6.38 -3.43
#